data_AF-A0A7Z0IQI7-F1
#
_entry.id   AF-A0A7Z0IQI7-F1
#
_cell.length_a   1.000
_cell.length_b   1.000
_cell.length_c   1.000
_cell.angle_alpha   90.00
_cell.angle_beta   90.00
_cell.angle_gamma   90.00
#
_symmetry.space_group_name_H-M   'P 1'
#
loop_
_entity.id
_entity.type
_entity.pdbx_description
1 polymer ?
#
loop_
_entity_poly.entity_id
_entity_poly.type
_entity_poly.pdbx_seq_one_letter_code
_entity_poly.pdbx_strand_id
1 'polypeptide(L)'
;MQDLATEVGVSRATLFRWVGGRDELLTEVLWSLAEPTLRDAVHAAPGKGGAKLASALESFSETLLSTEYFGVFLRREPERALRVLTTRAGSLQGRMTAAMQELLDQHLDPAKLPMEAPDLAYLLVRVVETFLYTDIITGEQANPAKVGQAVAALLRD
;
A
#
# COMPACT_ATOMS: atom_id res chain seq x y z
N MET A 1 -16.02 2.42 -16.57
CA MET A 1 -17.33 2.33 -15.89
C MET A 1 -18.43 1.91 -16.84
N GLN A 2 -18.58 2.56 -18.01
CA GLN A 2 -19.57 2.11 -19.00
C GLN A 2 -19.25 0.70 -19.51
N ASP A 3 -18.00 0.47 -19.94
CA ASP A 3 -17.57 -0.84 -20.44
C ASP A 3 -17.73 -1.94 -19.40
N LEU A 4 -17.33 -1.68 -18.15
CA LEU A 4 -17.52 -2.60 -17.03
C LEU A 4 -19.00 -2.90 -16.77
N ALA A 5 -19.89 -1.90 -16.83
CA ALA A 5 -21.33 -2.13 -16.64
C ALA A 5 -21.89 -3.03 -17.75
N THR A 6 -21.44 -2.82 -18.99
CA THR A 6 -21.77 -3.69 -20.13
C THR A 6 -21.25 -5.10 -19.93
N GLU A 7 -20.00 -5.27 -19.51
CA GLU A 7 -19.36 -6.56 -19.28
C GLU A 7 -20.07 -7.40 -18.21
N VAL A 8 -20.47 -6.77 -17.10
CA VAL A 8 -21.18 -7.46 -16.00
C VAL A 8 -22.70 -7.51 -16.19
N GLY A 9 -23.22 -7.01 -17.32
CA GLY A 9 -24.63 -7.12 -17.69
C GLY A 9 -25.60 -6.25 -16.88
N VAL A 10 -25.16 -5.09 -16.37
CA VAL A 10 -26.00 -4.18 -15.56
C VAL A 10 -26.03 -2.74 -16.11
N SER A 11 -27.01 -1.95 -15.67
CA SER A 11 -27.02 -0.51 -15.99
C SER A 11 -25.88 0.23 -15.26
N ARG A 12 -25.40 1.34 -15.83
CA ARG A 12 -24.39 2.21 -15.17
C ARG A 12 -24.87 2.71 -13.81
N ALA A 13 -26.16 3.00 -13.65
CA ALA A 13 -26.74 3.42 -12.38
C ALA A 13 -26.73 2.28 -11.35
N THR A 14 -26.99 1.04 -11.78
CA THR A 14 -26.88 -0.15 -10.94
C THR A 14 -25.44 -0.36 -10.48
N LEU A 15 -24.47 -0.30 -11.40
CA LEU A 15 -23.05 -0.46 -11.06
C LEU A 15 -22.60 0.61 -10.06
N PHE A 16 -22.94 1.88 -10.31
CA PHE A 16 -22.57 2.98 -9.40
C PHE A 16 -23.14 2.78 -8.00
N ARG A 17 -24.38 2.27 -7.87
CA ARG A 17 -24.97 1.97 -6.55
C ARG A 17 -24.23 0.84 -5.82
N TRP A 18 -23.59 -0.09 -6.55
CA TRP A 18 -22.85 -1.20 -5.95
C TRP A 18 -21.46 -0.80 -5.49
N VAL A 19 -20.71 -0.07 -6.32
CA VAL A 19 -19.27 0.16 -6.11
C VAL A 19 -18.89 1.64 -5.99
N GLY A 20 -19.86 2.54 -6.09
CA GLY A 20 -19.60 3.97 -6.15
C GLY A 20 -19.01 4.41 -7.49
N GLY A 21 -18.21 5.47 -7.43
CA GLY A 21 -17.45 5.95 -8.57
C GLY A 21 -16.26 5.06 -8.93
N ARG A 22 -15.49 5.51 -9.91
CA ARG A 22 -14.35 4.74 -10.41
C ARG A 22 -13.22 4.66 -9.39
N ASP A 23 -13.03 5.69 -8.59
CA ASP A 23 -11.94 5.74 -7.62
C ASP A 23 -12.24 4.88 -6.39
N GLU A 24 -13.52 4.82 -5.98
CA GLU A 24 -13.99 3.89 -4.97
C GLU A 24 -13.82 2.44 -5.44
N LEU A 25 -14.23 2.12 -6.67
CA LEU A 25 -13.99 0.80 -7.24
C LEU A 25 -12.50 0.46 -7.32
N LEU A 26 -11.66 1.38 -7.79
CA LEU A 26 -10.21 1.18 -7.85
C LEU A 26 -9.63 0.94 -6.46
N THR A 27 -10.12 1.65 -5.45
CA THR A 27 -9.71 1.45 -4.05
C THR A 27 -10.01 0.02 -3.59
N GLU A 28 -11.21 -0.50 -3.87
CA GLU A 28 -11.57 -1.87 -3.49
C GLU A 28 -10.72 -2.92 -4.20
N VAL A 29 -10.50 -2.74 -5.51
CA VAL A 29 -9.63 -3.63 -6.30
C VAL A 29 -8.20 -3.61 -5.75
N LEU A 30 -7.62 -2.43 -5.56
CA LEU A 30 -6.26 -2.28 -5.05
C LEU A 30 -6.12 -2.86 -3.65
N TRP A 31 -7.10 -2.63 -2.76
CA TRP A 31 -7.09 -3.21 -1.41
C TRP A 31 -7.15 -4.74 -1.45
N SER A 32 -8.03 -5.32 -2.27
CA SER A 32 -8.17 -6.77 -2.41
C SER A 32 -6.89 -7.47 -2.89
N LEU A 33 -5.99 -6.72 -3.54
CA LEU A 33 -4.70 -7.22 -4.02
C LEU A 33 -3.59 -6.93 -3.01
N ALA A 34 -3.57 -5.74 -2.43
CA ALA A 34 -2.52 -5.30 -1.51
C ALA A 34 -2.57 -6.05 -0.17
N GLU A 35 -3.76 -6.26 0.41
CA GLU A 35 -3.89 -6.87 1.73
C GLU A 35 -3.38 -8.32 1.78
N PRO A 36 -3.76 -9.23 0.84
CA PRO A 36 -3.15 -10.56 0.78
C PRO A 36 -1.65 -10.51 0.53
N THR A 37 -1.19 -9.63 -0.38
CA THR A 37 0.24 -9.50 -0.70
C THR A 37 1.07 -9.08 0.52
N LEU A 38 0.58 -8.12 1.32
CA LEU A 38 1.24 -7.69 2.56
C LEU A 38 1.28 -8.83 3.58
N ARG A 39 0.14 -9.51 3.78
CA ARG A 39 0.03 -10.65 4.70
C ARG A 39 1.00 -11.76 4.34
N ASP A 40 1.10 -12.11 3.06
CA ASP A 40 2.00 -13.16 2.58
C ASP A 40 3.47 -12.76 2.77
N ALA A 41 3.82 -11.50 2.48
CA ALA A 41 5.15 -10.96 2.72
C ALA A 41 5.53 -11.00 4.21
N VAL A 42 4.61 -10.62 5.11
CA VAL A 42 4.83 -10.70 6.57
C VAL A 42 4.97 -12.14 7.04
N HIS A 43 4.17 -13.06 6.50
CA HIS A 43 4.23 -14.48 6.85
C HIS A 43 5.59 -15.08 6.48
N ALA A 44 6.07 -14.79 5.26
CA ALA A 44 7.33 -15.29 4.74
C ALA A 44 8.57 -14.58 5.31
N ALA A 45 8.43 -13.36 5.86
CA ALA A 45 9.56 -12.56 6.31
C ALA A 45 10.35 -13.22 7.47
N PRO A 46 11.68 -13.33 7.36
CA PRO A 46 12.53 -13.85 8.41
C PRO A 46 12.67 -12.88 9.59
N GLY A 47 13.24 -13.35 10.70
CA GLY A 47 13.54 -12.52 11.87
C GLY A 47 12.34 -12.26 12.78
N LYS A 48 12.47 -11.25 13.64
CA LYS A 48 11.46 -10.82 14.62
C LYS A 48 11.46 -9.29 14.73
N GLY A 49 10.43 -8.73 15.36
CA GLY A 49 10.34 -7.30 15.64
C GLY A 49 10.53 -6.42 14.41
N GLY A 50 11.27 -5.32 14.57
CA GLY A 50 11.50 -4.35 13.52
C GLY A 50 12.21 -4.94 12.30
N ALA A 51 13.12 -5.88 12.50
CA ALA A 51 13.82 -6.56 11.41
C ALA A 51 12.88 -7.40 10.53
N LYS A 52 11.88 -8.08 11.14
CA LYS A 52 10.86 -8.83 10.38
C LYS A 52 10.00 -7.87 9.55
N LEU A 53 9.56 -6.77 10.15
CA LEU A 53 8.73 -5.78 9.45
C LEU A 53 9.49 -5.10 8.31
N ALA A 54 10.76 -4.77 8.50
CA ALA A 54 11.61 -4.23 7.45
C ALA A 54 11.73 -5.18 6.25
N SER A 55 12.02 -6.46 6.50
CA SER A 55 12.10 -7.48 5.45
C SER A 55 10.76 -7.72 4.75
N ALA A 56 9.66 -7.72 5.49
CA ALA A 56 8.32 -7.87 4.93
C ALA A 56 7.97 -6.71 3.99
N LEU A 57 8.22 -5.47 4.41
CA LEU A 57 7.86 -4.28 3.62
C LEU A 57 8.75 -4.10 2.39
N GLU A 58 10.01 -4.53 2.44
CA GLU A 58 10.86 -4.64 1.26
C GLU A 58 10.29 -5.63 0.25
N SER A 59 9.96 -6.86 0.70
CA SER A 59 9.40 -7.91 -0.18
C SER A 59 8.02 -7.54 -0.74
N PHE A 60 7.17 -6.92 0.07
CA PHE A 60 5.89 -6.36 -0.37
C PHE A 60 6.10 -5.32 -1.48
N SER A 61 7.06 -4.41 -1.29
CA SER A 61 7.36 -3.36 -2.27
C SER A 61 7.92 -3.93 -3.57
N GLU A 62 8.80 -4.93 -3.49
CA GLU A 62 9.33 -5.66 -4.65
C GLU A 62 8.21 -6.36 -5.43
N THR A 63 7.26 -6.97 -4.73
CA THR A 63 6.10 -7.63 -5.37
C THR A 63 5.22 -6.60 -6.09
N LEU A 64 4.92 -5.46 -5.49
CA LEU A 64 4.15 -4.40 -6.15
C LEU A 64 4.86 -3.85 -7.39
N LEU A 65 6.17 -3.61 -7.31
CA LEU A 65 6.95 -3.06 -8.43
C LEU A 65 7.14 -4.05 -9.58
N SER A 66 7.20 -5.35 -9.30
CA SER A 66 7.29 -6.40 -10.33
C SER A 66 5.95 -6.75 -10.98
N THR A 67 4.84 -6.28 -10.40
CA THR A 67 3.50 -6.58 -10.87
C THR A 67 3.06 -5.66 -12.01
N GLU A 68 2.80 -6.23 -13.19
CA GLU A 68 2.52 -5.48 -14.42
C GLU A 68 1.33 -4.52 -14.29
N TYR A 69 0.21 -4.96 -13.71
CA TYR A 69 -0.99 -4.12 -13.61
C TYR A 69 -0.73 -2.84 -12.80
N PHE A 70 0.11 -2.92 -11.77
CA PHE A 70 0.42 -1.80 -10.90
C PHE A 70 1.25 -0.78 -11.67
N GLY A 71 2.34 -1.22 -12.32
CA GLY A 71 3.15 -0.35 -13.16
C GLY A 71 2.37 0.27 -14.33
N VAL A 72 1.46 -0.48 -14.97
CA VAL A 72 0.59 0.05 -16.03
C VAL A 72 -0.36 1.12 -15.49
N PHE A 73 -0.98 0.89 -14.33
CA PHE A 73 -1.87 1.86 -13.68
C PHE A 73 -1.14 3.16 -13.35
N LEU A 74 0.04 3.07 -12.72
CA LEU A 74 0.88 4.22 -12.37
C LEU A 74 1.28 5.06 -13.60
N ARG A 75 1.63 4.42 -14.73
CA ARG A 75 2.04 5.12 -15.95
C ARG A 75 0.89 5.70 -16.76
N ARG A 76 -0.24 4.98 -16.87
CA ARG A 76 -1.38 5.43 -17.69
C ARG A 76 -2.15 6.55 -17.01
N GLU A 77 -2.23 6.56 -15.69
CA GLU A 77 -3.08 7.48 -14.94
C GLU A 77 -2.40 8.03 -13.67
N PRO A 78 -1.22 8.67 -13.77
CA PRO A 78 -0.38 9.02 -12.63
C PRO A 78 -1.10 9.92 -11.61
N GLU A 79 -1.81 10.95 -12.07
CA GLU A 79 -2.56 11.86 -11.18
C GLU A 79 -3.67 11.14 -10.41
N ARG A 80 -4.40 10.24 -11.07
CA ARG A 80 -5.46 9.45 -10.42
C ARG A 80 -4.86 8.40 -9.50
N ALA A 81 -3.78 7.73 -9.91
CA ALA A 81 -3.08 6.77 -9.09
C ALA A 81 -2.61 7.43 -7.79
N LEU A 82 -1.88 8.54 -7.85
CA LEU A 82 -1.45 9.26 -6.65
C LEU A 82 -2.65 9.72 -5.80
N ARG A 83 -3.73 10.21 -6.42
CA ARG A 83 -4.93 10.59 -5.67
C ARG A 83 -5.57 9.41 -4.92
N VAL A 84 -5.73 8.26 -5.56
CA VAL A 84 -6.34 7.06 -4.94
C VAL A 84 -5.41 6.44 -3.89
N LEU A 85 -4.11 6.40 -4.18
CA LEU A 85 -3.12 5.69 -3.37
C LEU A 85 -2.67 6.49 -2.13
N THR A 86 -2.55 7.81 -2.24
CA THR A 86 -1.82 8.63 -1.24
C THR A 86 -2.66 9.66 -0.50
N THR A 87 -3.93 9.83 -0.89
CA THR A 87 -4.81 10.86 -0.33
C THR A 87 -6.05 10.24 0.31
N ARG A 88 -6.77 11.03 1.10
CA ARG A 88 -8.07 10.66 1.67
C ARG A 88 -9.20 10.60 0.64
N ALA A 89 -8.94 10.88 -0.63
CA ALA A 89 -9.93 10.73 -1.69
C ALA A 89 -10.34 9.25 -1.88
N GLY A 90 -9.48 8.30 -1.47
CA GLY A 90 -9.82 6.89 -1.32
C GLY A 90 -9.67 6.42 0.13
N SER A 91 -10.29 5.28 0.46
CA SER A 91 -10.13 4.62 1.77
C SER A 91 -8.81 3.83 1.90
N LEU A 92 -8.05 3.67 0.80
CA LEU A 92 -6.86 2.82 0.73
C LEU A 92 -5.79 3.22 1.76
N GLN A 93 -5.46 4.52 1.84
CA GLN A 93 -4.48 5.00 2.79
C GLN A 93 -4.86 4.65 4.24
N GLY A 94 -6.13 4.85 4.59
CA GLY A 94 -6.65 4.53 5.92
C GLY A 94 -6.52 3.04 6.21
N ARG A 95 -6.87 2.18 5.24
CA ARG A 95 -6.74 0.72 5.36
C ARG A 95 -5.28 0.28 5.50
N MET A 96 -4.37 0.84 4.70
CA MET A 96 -2.92 0.55 4.81
C MET A 96 -2.34 1.02 6.15
N THR A 97 -2.78 2.18 6.65
CA THR A 97 -2.35 2.68 7.97
C THR A 97 -2.86 1.79 9.10
N ALA A 98 -4.13 1.35 9.04
CA ALA A 98 -4.68 0.41 10.01
C ALA A 98 -3.96 -0.94 9.99
N ALA A 99 -3.73 -1.51 8.80
CA ALA A 99 -2.97 -2.75 8.66
C ALA A 99 -1.53 -2.61 9.17
N MET A 100 -0.87 -1.47 8.91
CA MET A 100 0.46 -1.21 9.45
C MET A 100 0.43 -1.13 10.98
N GLN A 101 -0.55 -0.47 11.57
CA GLN A 101 -0.70 -0.40 13.03
C GLN A 101 -0.90 -1.81 13.62
N GLU A 102 -1.74 -2.65 13.01
CA GLU A 102 -1.92 -4.04 13.43
C GLU A 102 -0.60 -4.83 13.39
N LEU A 103 0.26 -4.59 12.40
CA LEU A 103 1.58 -5.22 12.32
C LEU A 103 2.53 -4.73 13.43
N LEU A 104 2.48 -3.45 13.78
CA LEU A 104 3.24 -2.92 14.91
C LEU A 104 2.79 -3.56 16.22
N ASP A 105 1.47 -3.60 16.46
CA ASP A 105 0.87 -4.18 17.67
C ASP A 105 1.17 -5.69 17.81
N GLN A 106 1.28 -6.42 16.70
CA GLN A 106 1.57 -7.85 16.69
C GLN A 106 3.05 -8.18 16.89
N HIS A 107 3.96 -7.32 16.44
CA HIS A 107 5.38 -7.66 16.32
C HIS A 107 6.31 -6.85 17.22
N LEU A 108 5.86 -5.72 17.76
CA LEU A 108 6.67 -4.80 18.57
C LEU A 108 6.09 -4.62 19.96
N ASP A 109 6.96 -4.23 20.89
CA ASP A 109 6.56 -3.80 22.22
C ASP A 109 6.14 -2.32 22.15
N PRO A 110 4.87 -1.98 22.45
CA PRO A 110 4.38 -0.59 22.42
C PRO A 110 5.23 0.35 23.28
N ALA A 111 5.82 -0.14 24.39
CA ALA A 111 6.64 0.67 25.28
C ALA A 111 8.00 1.06 24.68
N LYS A 112 8.41 0.43 23.57
CA LYS A 112 9.68 0.68 22.88
C LYS A 112 9.52 1.45 21.58
N LEU A 113 8.29 1.78 21.18
CA LEU A 113 8.07 2.55 19.97
C LEU A 113 8.62 3.98 20.15
N PRO A 114 9.25 4.57 19.12
CA PRO A 114 9.76 5.94 19.19
C PRO A 114 8.66 7.01 19.26
N MET A 115 7.41 6.62 18.99
CA MET A 115 6.22 7.47 19.05
C MET A 115 4.96 6.60 19.14
N GLU A 116 3.80 7.23 19.29
CA GLU A 116 2.51 6.54 19.31
C GLU A 116 2.31 5.65 18.07
N ALA A 117 1.79 4.43 18.27
CA ALA A 117 1.65 3.43 17.21
C ALA A 117 0.88 3.93 15.97
N PRO A 118 -0.23 4.70 16.09
CA PRO A 118 -0.94 5.24 14.94
C PRO A 118 -0.09 6.21 14.09
N ASP A 119 0.73 7.05 14.75
CA ASP A 119 1.59 8.01 14.05
C ASP A 119 2.77 7.30 13.37
N LEU A 120 3.36 6.31 14.05
CA LEU A 120 4.40 5.47 13.47
C LEU A 120 3.89 4.67 12.27
N ALA A 121 2.69 4.10 12.37
CA ALA A 121 2.06 3.37 11.27
C ALA A 121 1.85 4.28 10.05
N TYR A 122 1.33 5.48 10.25
CA TYR A 122 1.17 6.47 9.20
C TYR A 122 2.52 6.85 8.58
N LEU A 123 3.54 7.09 9.41
CA LEU A 123 4.88 7.44 8.95
C LEU A 123 5.50 6.33 8.10
N LEU A 124 5.41 5.07 8.54
CA LEU A 124 5.92 3.92 7.78
C LEU A 124 5.23 3.80 6.43
N VAL A 125 3.90 3.95 6.37
CA VAL A 125 3.16 3.96 5.09
C VAL A 125 3.72 5.06 4.16
N ARG A 126 3.93 6.29 4.65
CA ARG A 126 4.50 7.38 3.85
C ARG A 126 5.92 7.11 3.36
N VAL A 127 6.74 6.46 4.17
CA VAL A 127 8.10 6.05 3.80
C VAL A 127 8.05 5.01 2.67
N VAL A 128 7.20 3.99 2.77
CA VAL A 128 7.00 3.01 1.70
C VAL A 128 6.53 3.69 0.42
N GLU A 129 5.50 4.55 0.49
CA GLU A 129 4.95 5.28 -0.66
C GLU A 129 6.01 6.13 -1.39
N THR A 130 6.91 6.79 -0.64
CA THR A 130 7.97 7.62 -1.21
C THR A 130 8.88 6.83 -2.15
N PHE A 131 9.21 5.59 -1.79
CA PHE A 131 10.05 4.72 -2.61
C PHE A 131 9.27 3.98 -3.70
N LEU A 132 8.01 3.62 -3.46
CA LEU A 132 7.16 2.98 -4.46
C LEU A 132 6.82 3.89 -5.64
N TYR A 133 6.66 5.20 -5.39
CA TYR A 133 6.25 6.17 -6.40
C TYR A 133 7.39 7.05 -6.93
N THR A 134 8.64 6.67 -6.66
CA THR A 134 9.84 7.43 -7.08
C THR A 134 9.82 7.72 -8.59
N ASP A 135 9.45 6.74 -9.43
CA ASP A 135 9.33 6.89 -10.88
C ASP A 135 8.36 8.00 -11.29
N ILE A 136 7.23 8.12 -10.57
CA ILE A 136 6.21 9.12 -10.87
C ILE A 136 6.61 10.49 -10.36
N ILE A 137 7.22 10.55 -9.18
CA ILE A 137 7.54 11.82 -8.49
C ILE A 137 8.79 12.47 -9.07
N THR A 138 9.81 11.66 -9.40
CA THR A 138 11.16 12.15 -9.74
C THR A 138 11.65 11.69 -11.11
N GLY A 139 11.04 10.65 -11.70
CA GLY A 139 11.52 10.01 -12.92
C GLY A 139 12.65 9.01 -12.72
N GLU A 140 13.18 8.85 -11.50
CA GLU A 140 14.16 7.81 -11.16
C GLU A 140 13.49 6.45 -10.95
N GLN A 141 14.22 5.36 -11.14
CA GLN A 141 13.70 4.02 -10.90
C GLN A 141 13.56 3.72 -9.40
N ALA A 142 12.39 3.21 -9.00
CA ALA A 142 12.07 2.77 -7.67
C ALA A 142 12.99 1.63 -7.24
N ASN A 143 13.38 1.66 -5.97
CA ASN A 143 14.27 0.65 -5.39
C ASN A 143 13.65 0.12 -4.08
N PRO A 144 13.10 -1.11 -4.08
CA PRO A 144 12.46 -1.68 -2.90
C PRO A 144 13.42 -1.89 -1.73
N ALA A 145 14.72 -2.10 -1.98
CA ALA A 145 15.71 -2.24 -0.92
C ALA A 145 15.83 -0.97 -0.05
N LYS A 146 15.53 0.22 -0.60
CA LYS A 146 15.49 1.46 0.19
C LYS A 146 14.34 1.47 1.21
N VAL A 147 13.24 0.75 0.93
CA VAL A 147 12.13 0.57 1.89
C VAL A 147 12.62 -0.21 3.10
N GLY A 148 13.21 -1.39 2.90
CA GLY A 148 13.73 -2.21 3.99
C GLY A 148 14.75 -1.47 4.84
N GLN A 149 15.70 -0.76 4.21
CA GLN A 149 16.69 0.07 4.90
C GLN A 149 16.05 1.18 5.76
N ALA A 150 15.07 1.90 5.21
CA ALA A 150 14.42 3.00 5.92
C ALA A 150 13.56 2.49 7.10
N VAL A 151 12.80 1.41 6.90
CA VAL A 151 12.00 0.79 7.96
C VAL A 151 12.90 0.25 9.07
N ALA A 152 13.96 -0.48 8.72
CA ALA A 152 14.93 -0.98 9.69
C ALA A 152 15.59 0.17 10.48
N ALA A 153 15.83 1.31 9.84
CA ALA A 153 16.39 2.48 10.49
C ALA A 153 15.42 3.15 11.48
N LEU A 154 14.10 3.08 11.23
CA LEU A 154 13.04 3.66 12.07
C LEU A 154 12.62 2.75 13.22
N LEU A 155 12.72 1.43 13.04
CA LEU A 155 12.32 0.42 14.02
C LEU A 155 13.52 -0.20 14.75
N ARG A 156 14.60 0.58 14.96
CA ARG A 156 15.76 0.09 15.71
C ARG A 156 15.38 -0.14 17.17
N ASP A 157 15.66 -1.35 17.66
CA ASP A 157 15.65 -1.70 19.08
C ASP A 157 16.80 -1.02 19.85
#